data_AF-A0A1I1QQM5-F1
#
_entry.id   AF-A0A1I1QQM5-F1
#
_cell.length_a   1.000
_cell.length_b   1.000
_cell.length_c   1.000
_cell.angle_alpha   90.00
_cell.angle_beta   90.00
_cell.angle_gamma   90.00
#
_symmetry.space_group_name_H-M   'P 1'
#
loop_
_entity.id
_entity.type
_entity.pdbx_description
1 polymer ?
#
loop_
_entity_poly.entity_id
_entity_poly.type
_entity_poly.pdbx_seq_one_letter_code
_entity_poly.pdbx_strand_id
1 'polypeptide(L)'
;MEMEFDPGKDAGNIAKHGLSLADAAALEWDTLWAMEDDHRDYGEPRMIGRSDAMSKTLPDGRRLDGNTPEEEAAIEAGIAADPDTYEPTEEEARQLRRVGRPPAAVTKERITIRLSPDVVERFRASGPGWQGRMNAALQDWLREHEPEQAEAGGTGQDG
;
A
#
# COMPACT_ATOMS: atom_id res chain seq x y z
N MET A 1 0.74 -4.02 2.53
CA MET A 1 0.63 -2.59 2.84
C MET A 1 -0.86 -2.32 2.91
N GLU A 2 -1.35 -1.71 3.98
CA GLU A 2 -2.73 -1.20 3.99
C GLU A 2 -2.63 0.18 3.34
N MET A 3 -3.13 0.28 2.11
CA MET A 3 -3.18 1.54 1.38
C MET A 3 -4.57 2.10 1.62
N GLU A 4 -4.65 3.26 2.27
CA GLU A 4 -5.90 3.95 2.49
C GLU A 4 -6.11 4.95 1.35
N PHE A 5 -7.24 4.80 0.67
CA PHE A 5 -7.65 5.68 -0.42
C PHE A 5 -9.16 5.88 -0.33
N ASP A 6 -9.61 7.05 -0.75
CA ASP A 6 -11.05 7.34 -0.82
C ASP A 6 -11.71 6.44 -1.88
N PRO A 7 -12.78 5.68 -1.55
CA PRO A 7 -13.45 4.79 -2.50
C PRO A 7 -14.02 5.52 -3.73
N GLY A 8 -14.43 6.78 -3.59
CA GLY A 8 -14.90 7.60 -4.71
C GLY A 8 -13.77 7.97 -5.66
N LYS A 9 -12.58 8.27 -5.13
CA LYS A 9 -11.36 8.48 -5.92
C LYS A 9 -10.91 7.20 -6.62
N ASP A 10 -10.97 6.05 -5.95
CA ASP A 10 -10.63 4.76 -6.56
C ASP A 10 -11.58 4.44 -7.73
N ALA A 11 -12.89 4.59 -7.53
CA ALA A 11 -13.88 4.43 -8.59
C ALA A 11 -13.64 5.41 -9.76
N GLY A 12 -13.27 6.66 -9.46
CA GLY A 12 -12.92 7.66 -10.46
C GLY A 12 -11.64 7.32 -11.23
N ASN A 13 -10.63 6.77 -10.56
CA ASN A 13 -9.37 6.36 -11.17
C ASN A 13 -9.56 5.14 -12.08
N ILE A 14 -10.36 4.17 -11.64
CA ILE A 14 -10.76 3.01 -12.44
C ILE A 14 -11.54 3.47 -13.69
N ALA A 15 -12.47 4.41 -13.54
CA ALA A 15 -13.26 4.92 -14.66
C ALA A 15 -12.42 5.69 -15.69
N LYS A 16 -11.42 6.46 -15.25
CA LYS A 16 -10.56 7.28 -16.13
C LYS A 16 -9.41 6.49 -16.75
N HIS A 17 -8.82 5.56 -16.00
CA HIS A 17 -7.52 4.96 -16.31
C HIS A 17 -7.51 3.42 -16.25
N GLY A 18 -8.63 2.79 -15.86
CA GLY A 18 -8.75 1.33 -15.79
C GLY A 18 -7.95 0.66 -14.65
N LEU A 19 -7.36 1.46 -13.75
CA LEU A 19 -6.46 1.00 -12.69
C LEU A 19 -7.01 1.35 -11.31
N SER A 20 -6.93 0.41 -10.36
CA SER A 20 -7.30 0.69 -8.97
C SER A 20 -6.11 1.29 -8.22
N LEU A 21 -6.40 2.23 -7.31
CA LEU A 21 -5.42 2.74 -6.36
C LEU A 21 -4.89 1.63 -5.42
N ALA A 22 -5.62 0.53 -5.26
CA ALA A 22 -5.16 -0.66 -4.54
C ALA A 22 -3.96 -1.36 -5.21
N ASP A 23 -3.84 -1.27 -6.54
CA ASP A 23 -2.75 -1.90 -7.31
C ASP A 23 -1.38 -1.30 -6.96
N ALA A 24 -1.35 -0.10 -6.36
CA ALA A 24 -0.12 0.52 -5.86
C ALA A 24 0.56 -0.31 -4.75
N ALA A 25 -0.16 -1.22 -4.09
CA ALA A 25 0.43 -2.15 -3.13
C ALA A 25 1.41 -3.14 -3.78
N ALA A 26 1.26 -3.40 -5.09
CA ALA A 26 2.11 -4.26 -5.90
C ALA A 26 3.29 -3.51 -6.57
N LEU A 27 3.40 -2.19 -6.38
CA LEU A 27 4.55 -1.43 -6.89
C LEU A 27 5.84 -1.88 -6.19
N GLU A 28 6.94 -1.87 -6.95
CA GLU A 28 8.27 -2.10 -6.39
C GLU A 28 8.81 -0.79 -5.81
N TRP A 29 8.37 -0.48 -4.60
CA TRP A 29 8.74 0.74 -3.91
C TRP A 29 10.26 0.89 -3.70
N ASP A 30 11.01 -0.21 -3.69
CA ASP A 30 12.48 -0.18 -3.53
C ASP A 30 13.20 0.39 -4.77
N THR A 31 12.53 0.42 -5.92
CA THR A 31 13.05 1.00 -7.17
C THR A 31 12.43 2.36 -7.48
N LEU A 32 11.50 2.85 -6.65
CA LEU A 32 10.90 4.16 -6.81
C LEU A 32 11.88 5.27 -6.40
N TRP A 33 12.05 6.22 -7.31
CA TRP A 33 12.73 7.46 -7.04
C TRP A 33 11.68 8.51 -6.74
N ALA A 34 11.77 9.22 -5.62
CA ALA A 34 10.80 10.27 -5.31
C ALA A 34 11.45 11.49 -4.65
N MET A 35 10.74 12.61 -4.72
CA MET A 35 11.06 13.88 -4.07
C MET A 35 9.77 14.53 -3.58
N GLU A 36 9.88 15.43 -2.61
CA GLU A 36 8.75 16.26 -2.17
C GLU A 36 8.33 17.18 -3.32
N ASP A 37 7.02 17.34 -3.50
CA ASP A 37 6.42 18.22 -4.48
C ASP A 37 6.09 19.56 -3.84
N ASP A 38 6.97 20.54 -4.07
CA ASP A 38 6.85 21.92 -3.63
C ASP A 38 6.39 22.87 -4.76
N HIS A 39 5.93 22.35 -5.90
CA HIS A 39 5.52 23.16 -7.05
C HIS A 39 4.34 24.08 -6.77
N ARG A 40 3.45 23.65 -5.86
CA ARG A 40 2.28 24.41 -5.42
C ARG A 40 2.10 24.20 -3.92
N ASP A 41 1.54 25.18 -3.24
CA ASP A 41 1.11 25.00 -1.85
C ASP A 41 -0.20 24.21 -1.84
N TYR A 42 -0.08 22.90 -1.62
CA TYR A 42 -1.23 21.99 -1.56
C TYR A 42 -1.86 21.91 -0.16
N GLY A 43 -1.30 22.59 0.85
CA GLY A 43 -1.73 22.50 2.24
C GLY A 43 -1.38 21.16 2.94
N GLU A 44 -0.73 20.24 2.24
CA GLU A 44 -0.26 18.94 2.73
C GLU A 44 1.05 18.56 2.00
N PRO A 45 2.00 17.85 2.64
CA PRO A 45 3.18 17.35 1.95
C PRO A 45 2.81 16.40 0.82
N ARG A 46 3.32 16.65 -0.38
CA ARG A 46 3.10 15.79 -1.56
C ARG A 46 4.43 15.25 -2.07
N MET A 47 4.38 14.14 -2.80
CA MET A 47 5.55 13.50 -3.37
C MET A 47 5.35 13.27 -4.86
N ILE A 48 6.37 13.54 -5.67
CA ILE A 48 6.45 13.11 -7.07
C ILE A 48 7.42 11.94 -7.17
N GLY A 49 6.97 10.87 -7.82
CA GLY A 49 7.72 9.63 -7.98
C GLY A 49 7.96 9.26 -9.44
N ARG A 50 9.14 8.72 -9.74
CA ARG A 50 9.53 8.11 -11.02
C ARG A 50 9.96 6.67 -10.78
N SER A 51 9.39 5.74 -11.53
CA SER A 51 9.80 4.33 -11.54
C SER A 51 10.19 3.90 -12.94
N ASP A 52 11.11 2.95 -13.05
CA ASP A 52 11.41 2.32 -14.32
C ASP A 52 10.24 1.43 -14.76
N ALA A 53 9.70 1.70 -15.95
CA ALA A 53 8.65 0.89 -16.55
C ALA A 53 9.22 -0.49 -16.92
N MET A 54 8.95 -1.49 -16.09
CA MET A 54 9.31 -2.88 -16.37
C MET A 54 8.05 -3.71 -16.53
N SER A 55 8.08 -4.68 -17.43
CA SER A 55 7.06 -5.73 -17.48
C SER A 55 6.95 -6.39 -16.11
N LYS A 56 5.74 -6.47 -15.55
CA LYS A 56 5.46 -7.01 -14.22
C LYS A 56 4.30 -7.98 -14.24
N THR A 57 4.37 -8.99 -13.38
CA THR A 57 3.23 -9.89 -13.12
C THR A 57 2.64 -9.52 -11.76
N LEU A 58 1.36 -9.14 -11.75
CA LEU A 58 0.62 -8.80 -10.54
C LEU A 58 0.29 -10.05 -9.70
N PRO A 59 -0.03 -9.91 -8.40
CA PRO A 59 -0.35 -11.05 -7.52
C PRO A 59 -1.53 -11.91 -7.98
N ASP A 60 -2.44 -11.35 -8.79
CA ASP A 60 -3.59 -12.05 -9.38
C ASP A 60 -3.27 -12.72 -10.72
N GLY A 61 -2.01 -12.70 -11.15
CA GLY A 61 -1.52 -13.32 -12.38
C GLY A 61 -1.66 -12.46 -13.64
N ARG A 62 -2.24 -11.25 -13.56
CA ARG A 62 -2.24 -10.32 -14.69
C ARG A 62 -0.81 -9.90 -15.03
N ARG A 63 -0.48 -9.86 -16.32
CA ARG A 63 0.81 -9.39 -16.83
C ARG A 63 0.66 -7.98 -17.36
N LEU A 64 1.42 -7.05 -16.80
CA LEU A 64 1.65 -5.71 -17.31
C LEU A 64 2.87 -5.81 -18.22
N ASP A 65 2.66 -5.66 -19.52
CA ASP A 65 3.77 -5.57 -20.47
C ASP A 65 4.29 -4.13 -20.53
N GLY A 66 5.58 -3.97 -20.83
CA GLY A 66 6.15 -2.66 -21.11
C GLY A 66 5.48 -2.04 -22.34
N ASN A 67 5.47 -0.72 -22.39
CA ASN A 67 4.84 0.03 -23.48
C ASN A 67 5.49 -0.32 -24.82
N THR A 68 4.68 -0.48 -25.86
CA THR A 68 5.16 -0.49 -27.24
C THR A 68 5.61 0.92 -27.66
N PRO A 69 6.44 1.06 -28.71
CA PRO A 69 6.84 2.38 -29.22
C PRO A 69 5.66 3.28 -29.63
N GLU A 70 4.56 2.67 -30.08
CA GLU A 70 3.33 3.39 -30.45
C GLU A 70 2.60 3.90 -29.20
N GLU A 71 2.54 3.10 -28.14
CA GLU A 71 2.00 3.51 -26.84
C GLU A 71 2.88 4.57 -26.16
N GLU A 72 4.21 4.45 -26.24
CA GLU A 72 5.14 5.48 -25.77
C GLU A 72 4.91 6.82 -26.48
N ALA A 73 4.78 6.80 -27.82
CA ALA A 73 4.50 8.01 -28.60
C ALA A 73 3.13 8.62 -28.25
N ALA A 74 2.12 7.80 -27.97
CA ALA A 74 0.80 8.27 -27.54
C ALA A 74 0.83 8.90 -26.13
N ILE A 75 1.64 8.35 -25.22
CA ILE A 75 1.85 8.89 -23.88
C ILE A 75 2.61 10.23 -23.97
N GLU A 76 3.69 10.31 -24.75
CA GLU A 76 4.46 11.54 -24.97
C GLU A 76 3.59 12.64 -25.60
N ALA A 77 2.77 12.28 -26.59
CA ALA A 77 1.82 13.22 -27.18
C ALA A 77 0.76 13.71 -26.17
N GLY A 78 0.30 12.84 -25.27
CA GLY A 78 -0.63 13.18 -24.19
C GLY A 78 -0.03 14.15 -23.18
N ILE A 79 1.21 13.90 -22.77
CA ILE A 79 2.00 14.77 -21.89
C ILE A 79 2.17 16.16 -22.54
N ALA A 80 2.61 16.20 -23.80
CA ALA A 80 2.83 17.46 -24.52
C ALA A 80 1.53 18.25 -24.76
N ALA A 81 0.38 17.57 -24.82
CA ALA A 81 -0.92 18.20 -25.01
C ALA A 81 -1.56 18.70 -23.71
N ASP A 82 -1.06 18.28 -22.54
CA ASP A 82 -1.59 18.68 -21.24
C ASP A 82 -0.73 19.80 -20.61
N PRO A 83 -1.20 21.06 -20.64
CA PRO A 83 -0.45 22.20 -20.09
C PRO A 83 -0.35 22.18 -18.56
N ASP A 84 -1.12 21.33 -17.86
CA ASP A 84 -1.02 21.12 -16.41
C ASP A 84 -0.09 19.95 -16.05
N THR A 85 0.43 19.21 -17.03
CA THR A 85 1.41 18.15 -16.76
C THR A 85 2.73 18.78 -16.33
N TYR A 86 3.14 18.45 -15.10
CA TYR A 86 4.42 18.86 -14.56
C TYR A 86 5.51 17.87 -14.96
N GLU A 87 6.47 18.35 -15.76
CA GLU A 87 7.70 17.63 -16.07
C GLU A 87 8.86 18.22 -15.25
N PRO A 88 9.45 17.44 -14.32
CA PRO A 88 10.59 17.90 -13.55
C PRO A 88 11.76 18.30 -14.45
N THR A 89 12.38 19.44 -14.17
CA THR A 89 13.61 19.84 -14.82
C THR A 89 14.74 18.85 -14.50
N GLU A 90 15.80 18.87 -15.31
CA GLU A 90 16.97 18.02 -15.08
C GLU A 90 17.65 18.28 -13.71
N GLU A 91 17.50 19.49 -13.16
CA GLU A 91 18.01 19.87 -11.85
C GLU A 91 17.13 19.31 -10.72
N GLU A 92 15.82 19.34 -10.87
CA GLU A 92 14.86 18.72 -9.93
C GLU A 92 14.95 17.19 -9.97
N ALA A 93 15.15 16.60 -11.13
CA ALA A 93 15.39 15.16 -11.28
C ALA A 93 16.62 14.68 -10.50
N ARG A 94 17.63 15.55 -10.27
CA ARG A 94 18.79 15.23 -9.42
C ARG A 94 18.47 15.26 -7.93
N GLN A 95 17.34 15.84 -7.53
CA GLN A 95 16.87 15.84 -6.14
C GLN A 95 16.13 14.56 -5.79
N LEU A 96 15.67 13.81 -6.80
CA LEU A 96 15.11 12.47 -6.59
C LEU A 96 16.08 11.61 -5.78
N ARG A 97 15.55 10.93 -4.78
CA ARG A 97 16.26 9.92 -4.00
C ARG A 97 15.51 8.61 -4.13
N ARG A 98 16.23 7.48 -4.03
CA ARG A 98 15.56 6.20 -3.78
C ARG A 98 14.94 6.26 -2.40
N VAL A 99 13.66 6.58 -2.38
CA VAL A 99 12.84 6.51 -1.19
C VAL A 99 12.21 5.14 -1.25
N GLY A 100 12.68 4.25 -0.38
CA GLY A 100 11.97 3.00 -0.14
C GLY A 100 10.51 3.31 0.26
N ARG A 101 9.70 2.26 0.37
CA ARG A 101 8.27 2.38 0.70
C ARG A 101 8.00 3.46 1.75
N PRO A 102 7.09 4.43 1.49
CA PRO A 102 6.71 5.43 2.46
C PRO A 102 6.35 4.75 3.79
N PRO A 103 6.92 5.21 4.93
CA PRO A 103 6.58 4.64 6.23
C PRO A 103 5.06 4.77 6.43
N ALA A 104 4.41 3.68 6.80
CA ALA A 104 2.98 3.69 7.08
C ALA A 104 2.67 4.74 8.15
N ALA A 105 1.72 5.65 7.88
CA ALA A 105 1.33 6.72 8.79
C ALA A 105 0.88 6.20 10.16
N VAL A 106 0.34 4.98 10.20
CA VAL A 106 0.05 4.23 11.42
C VAL A 106 0.87 2.94 11.41
N THR A 107 1.84 2.85 12.31
CA THR A 107 2.62 1.62 12.49
C THR A 107 1.88 0.67 13.42
N LYS A 108 1.87 -0.61 13.10
CA LYS A 108 1.42 -1.64 14.04
C LYS A 108 2.32 -1.60 15.26
N GLU A 109 1.76 -1.34 16.44
CA GLU A 109 2.54 -1.39 17.66
C GLU A 109 3.05 -2.81 17.91
N ARG A 110 4.37 -2.96 17.99
CA ARG A 110 5.01 -4.23 18.33
C ARG A 110 5.00 -4.39 19.84
N ILE A 111 4.01 -5.10 20.35
CA ILE A 111 3.90 -5.46 21.77
C ILE A 111 4.27 -6.93 22.01
N THR A 112 4.80 -7.23 23.21
CA THR A 112 5.05 -8.61 23.64
C THR A 112 3.89 -9.07 24.53
N ILE A 113 3.08 -10.00 24.04
CA ILE A 113 1.95 -10.59 24.77
C ILE A 113 2.11 -12.12 24.88
N ARG A 114 1.49 -12.72 25.90
CA ARG A 114 1.38 -14.18 26.03
C ARG A 114 -0.02 -14.59 25.58
N LEU A 115 -0.09 -15.60 24.72
CA LEU A 115 -1.33 -16.19 24.22
C LEU A 115 -1.34 -17.69 24.56
N SER A 116 -2.54 -18.28 24.62
CA SER A 116 -2.69 -19.73 24.81
C SER A 116 -1.94 -20.50 23.70
N PRO A 117 -1.24 -21.60 24.02
CA PRO A 117 -0.55 -22.44 23.03
C PRO A 117 -1.46 -22.85 21.87
N ASP A 118 -2.68 -23.29 22.16
CA ASP A 118 -3.64 -23.77 21.16
C ASP A 118 -4.00 -22.69 20.12
N VAL A 119 -4.15 -21.44 20.57
CA VAL A 119 -4.43 -20.30 19.69
C VAL A 119 -3.24 -20.06 18.76
N VAL A 120 -2.03 -20.03 19.31
CA VAL A 120 -0.80 -19.78 18.55
C VAL A 120 -0.55 -20.90 17.54
N GLU A 121 -0.71 -22.16 17.95
CA GLU A 121 -0.52 -23.32 17.08
C GLU A 121 -1.51 -23.33 15.92
N ARG A 122 -2.79 -23.06 16.19
CA ARG A 122 -3.82 -23.02 15.14
C ARG A 122 -3.54 -21.94 14.10
N PHE A 123 -3.13 -20.75 14.54
CA PHE A 123 -2.73 -19.71 13.59
C PHE A 123 -1.44 -20.10 12.85
N ARG A 124 -0.39 -20.58 13.54
CA ARG A 124 0.87 -20.99 12.87
C ARG A 124 0.66 -22.07 11.80
N ALA A 125 -0.23 -23.03 12.05
CA ALA A 125 -0.57 -24.09 11.10
C ALA A 125 -1.16 -23.56 9.78
N SER A 126 -1.68 -22.32 9.75
CA SER A 126 -2.17 -21.69 8.53
C SER A 126 -1.05 -21.20 7.58
N GLY A 127 0.22 -21.34 7.95
CA GLY A 127 1.37 -21.04 7.09
C GLY A 127 1.81 -19.56 7.10
N PRO A 128 2.58 -19.11 6.09
CA PRO A 128 3.04 -17.73 5.99
C PRO A 128 1.91 -16.71 6.14
N GLY A 129 2.17 -15.60 6.83
CA GLY A 129 1.17 -14.56 7.10
C GLY A 129 0.23 -14.84 8.28
N TRP A 130 0.48 -15.88 9.08
CA TRP A 130 -0.40 -16.24 10.21
C TRP A 130 -0.58 -15.13 11.25
N GLN A 131 0.44 -14.31 11.50
CA GLN A 131 0.33 -13.15 12.40
C GLN A 131 -0.65 -12.10 11.86
N GLY A 132 -0.66 -11.90 10.54
CA GLY A 132 -1.62 -11.03 9.88
C GLY A 132 -3.05 -11.55 9.99
N ARG A 133 -3.25 -12.86 9.83
CA ARG A 133 -4.56 -13.50 10.05
C ARG A 133 -5.03 -13.41 11.50
N MET A 134 -4.12 -13.55 12.47
CA MET A 134 -4.43 -13.35 13.89
C MET A 134 -4.87 -11.92 14.17
N ASN A 135 -4.17 -10.92 13.62
CA ASN A 135 -4.57 -9.52 13.73
C ASN A 135 -5.96 -9.27 13.12
N ALA A 136 -6.23 -9.79 11.92
CA ALA A 136 -7.53 -9.65 11.27
C ALA A 136 -8.65 -10.27 12.12
N ALA A 137 -8.43 -11.46 12.68
CA ALA A 137 -9.39 -12.10 13.58
C ALA A 137 -9.69 -11.27 14.84
N LEU A 138 -8.66 -10.63 15.42
CA LEU A 138 -8.85 -9.72 16.56
C LEU A 138 -9.62 -8.46 16.16
N GLN A 139 -9.34 -7.88 14.99
CA GLN A 139 -10.09 -6.75 14.46
C GLN A 139 -11.55 -7.10 14.17
N ASP A 140 -11.79 -8.25 13.56
CA ASP A 140 -13.14 -8.75 13.28
C ASP A 140 -13.93 -8.96 14.57
N TRP A 141 -13.31 -9.55 15.59
CA TRP A 141 -13.92 -9.73 16.91
C TRP A 141 -14.32 -8.39 17.55
N LEU A 142 -13.44 -7.37 17.47
CA LEU A 142 -13.69 -6.02 17.98
C LEU A 142 -14.79 -5.23 17.24
N ARG A 143 -15.21 -5.65 16.03
CA ARG A 143 -16.37 -5.03 15.37
C ARG A 143 -17.69 -5.47 15.97
N GLU A 144 -17.71 -6.65 16.56
CA GLU A 144 -18.91 -7.31 17.08
C GLU A 144 -18.95 -7.32 18.61
N HIS A 145 -17.81 -7.07 19.27
CA HIS A 145 -17.64 -7.19 20.72
C HIS A 145 -16.81 -6.04 21.28
N GLU A 146 -17.13 -5.67 22.52
CA GLU A 146 -16.31 -4.74 23.30
C GLU A 146 -15.27 -5.53 24.12
N PRO A 147 -14.02 -5.07 24.26
CA PRO A 147 -12.98 -5.75 25.05
C PRO A 147 -13.39 -6.12 26.47
N GLU A 148 -14.26 -5.32 27.11
CA GLU A 148 -14.79 -5.59 28.45
C GLU A 148 -15.68 -6.83 28.52
N GLN A 149 -16.20 -7.29 27.37
CA GLN A 149 -17.00 -8.51 27.24
C GLN A 149 -16.12 -9.76 27.09
N ALA A 150 -14.83 -9.60 26.77
CA ALA A 150 -13.89 -10.70 26.83
C ALA A 150 -13.66 -11.02 28.31
N GLU A 151 -14.38 -12.00 28.84
CA GLU A 151 -14.12 -12.46 30.19
C GLU A 151 -12.68 -12.97 30.27
N ALA A 152 -11.86 -12.28 31.06
CA ALA A 152 -10.55 -12.76 31.45
C ALA A 152 -10.78 -14.02 32.28
N GLY A 153 -10.76 -15.18 31.61
CA GLY A 153 -11.07 -16.48 32.19
C GLY A 153 -10.53 -16.60 33.61
N GLY A 154 -11.46 -16.59 34.56
CA GLY A 154 -11.18 -16.69 35.98
C GLY A 154 -10.41 -17.95 36.31
N THR A 155 -9.49 -17.80 37.24
CA THR A 155 -8.85 -18.79 38.10
C THR A 155 -9.67 -20.07 38.42
N GLY A 156 -9.00 -21.22 38.34
CA GLY A 156 -9.30 -22.49 39.07
C GLY A 156 -9.97 -23.57 38.19
N GLN A 157 -9.63 -24.86 38.27
CA GLN A 157 -9.36 -25.64 39.48
C GLN A 157 -8.58 -26.95 39.20
N ASP A 158 -7.88 -27.42 40.23
CA ASP A 158 -7.14 -28.68 40.35
C ASP A 158 -7.78 -29.96 39.77
N GLY A 159 -6.92 -30.84 39.27
CA GLY A 159 -7.15 -32.25 38.97
C GLY A 159 -5.83 -32.98 38.73
#